data_AF-A0A950KRY7-F1
#
_entry.id   AF-A0A950KRY7-F1
#
_cell.length_a   1.000
_cell.length_b   1.000
_cell.length_c   1.000
_cell.angle_alpha   90.00
_cell.angle_beta   90.00
_cell.angle_gamma   90.00
#
_symmetry.space_group_name_H-M   'P 1'
#
loop_
_entity.id
_entity.type
_entity.pdbx_description
1 polymer ?
#
loop_
_entity_poly.entity_id
_entity_poly.type
_entity_poly.pdbx_seq_one_letter_code
_entity_poly.pdbx_strand_id
1 'polypeptide(L)'
;MGTLFTRCKIENPVQRNKAAIVPRMLVDTGSEYTWVPATVLEKIGIKRENKDLRFVMANGQQITRSVGFAIIRLDKFFTIDEVVFAEKGDLSLLGARMLEGLNLTIDARRKKLVTAGPLSAAAMRTFTG
;
A
#
# COMPACT_ATOMS: atom_id res chain seq x y z
N MET A 1 -2.87 -10.52 -11.92
CA MET A 1 -3.38 -9.14 -11.83
C MET A 1 -4.66 -9.12 -11.03
N GLY A 2 -4.78 -8.17 -10.09
CA GLY A 2 -6.01 -7.94 -9.34
C GLY A 2 -7.21 -7.59 -10.23
N THR A 3 -8.42 -7.88 -9.74
CA THR A 3 -9.70 -7.46 -10.39
C THR A 3 -10.52 -6.51 -9.52
N LEU A 4 -10.05 -6.23 -8.31
CA LEU A 4 -10.73 -5.39 -7.33
C LEU A 4 -10.11 -3.99 -7.34
N PHE A 5 -10.95 -2.97 -7.43
CA PHE A 5 -10.55 -1.58 -7.25
C PHE A 5 -11.17 -1.02 -5.98
N THR A 6 -10.46 -0.13 -5.32
CA THR A 6 -10.98 0.60 -4.17
C THR A 6 -10.53 2.06 -4.18
N ARG A 7 -11.29 2.88 -3.48
CA ARG A 7 -10.95 4.27 -3.15
C ARG A 7 -10.07 4.26 -1.91
N CYS A 8 -8.92 4.92 -1.98
CA CYS A 8 -7.99 4.98 -0.86
C CYS A 8 -7.71 6.43 -0.46
N LYS A 9 -7.64 6.70 0.84
CA LYS A 9 -7.13 7.96 1.37
C LYS A 9 -5.64 7.79 1.65
N ILE A 10 -4.84 8.72 1.16
CA ILE A 10 -3.40 8.79 1.38
C ILE A 10 -3.13 10.05 2.22
N GLU A 11 -2.45 9.90 3.34
CA GLU A 11 -2.19 10.99 4.27
C GLU A 11 -0.69 11.15 4.51
N ASN A 12 -0.24 12.39 4.65
CA ASN A 12 1.14 12.67 5.00
C ASN A 12 1.39 12.29 6.47
N PRO A 13 2.40 11.44 6.78
CA PRO A 13 2.64 10.98 8.14
C PRO A 13 3.15 12.08 9.08
N VAL A 14 3.80 13.12 8.54
CA VAL A 14 4.34 14.26 9.30
C VAL A 14 3.29 15.37 9.44
N GLN A 15 2.52 15.64 8.39
CA GLN A 15 1.47 16.68 8.36
C GLN A 15 0.11 16.05 8.08
N ARG A 16 -0.50 15.44 9.10
CA ARG A 16 -1.71 14.59 8.95
C ARG A 16 -2.95 15.31 8.41
N ASN A 17 -2.98 16.64 8.44
CA ASN A 17 -4.03 17.43 7.79
C ASN A 17 -3.91 17.45 6.25
N LYS A 18 -2.72 17.13 5.70
CA LYS A 18 -2.50 16.98 4.26
C LYS A 18 -2.83 15.56 3.84
N ALA A 19 -3.90 15.42 3.08
CA ALA A 19 -4.35 14.15 2.55
C ALA A 19 -4.96 14.31 1.15
N ALA A 20 -4.96 13.22 0.41
CA ALA A 20 -5.58 13.11 -0.89
C ALA A 20 -6.34 11.79 -0.99
N ILE A 21 -7.29 11.76 -1.91
CA ILE A 21 -8.10 10.58 -2.19
C ILE A 21 -7.74 10.12 -3.59
N VAL A 22 -7.28 8.87 -3.69
CA VAL A 22 -7.11 8.20 -4.97
C VAL A 22 -8.39 7.39 -5.22
N PRO A 23 -9.23 7.78 -6.20
CA PRO A 23 -10.57 7.22 -6.34
C PRO A 23 -10.57 5.76 -6.81
N ARG A 24 -9.51 5.34 -7.50
CA ARG A 24 -9.44 4.01 -8.12
C ARG A 24 -8.01 3.48 -8.07
N MET A 25 -7.74 2.65 -7.06
CA MET A 25 -6.50 1.87 -6.95
C MET A 25 -6.79 0.39 -7.12
N LEU A 26 -5.98 -0.31 -7.91
CA LEU A 26 -6.10 -1.74 -8.08
C LEU A 26 -5.51 -2.47 -6.87
N VAL A 27 -6.27 -3.37 -6.27
CA VAL A 27 -5.77 -4.27 -5.23
C VAL A 27 -5.03 -5.42 -5.92
N ASP A 28 -3.71 -5.49 -5.75
CA ASP A 28 -2.87 -6.49 -6.42
C ASP A 28 -1.89 -7.15 -5.45
N THR A 29 -2.22 -8.37 -5.02
CA THR A 29 -1.34 -9.18 -4.16
C THR A 29 -0.07 -9.67 -4.88
N GLY A 30 0.01 -9.52 -6.20
CA GLY A 30 1.24 -9.76 -6.96
C GLY A 30 2.21 -8.58 -6.95
N SER A 31 1.78 -7.40 -6.48
CA SER A 31 2.65 -6.25 -6.25
C SER A 31 3.00 -6.17 -4.79
N GLU A 32 4.29 -6.13 -4.48
CA GLU A 32 4.78 -6.04 -3.10
C GLU A 32 4.52 -4.66 -2.49
N TYR A 33 4.59 -3.61 -3.31
CA TYR A 33 4.47 -2.20 -2.89
C TYR A 33 3.12 -1.58 -3.26
N THR A 34 2.76 -0.53 -2.53
CA THR A 34 1.68 0.38 -2.91
C THR A 34 2.21 1.46 -3.86
N TRP A 35 1.55 1.63 -5.01
CA TRP A 35 1.92 2.60 -6.05
C TRP A 35 0.90 3.72 -6.09
N VAL A 36 1.35 4.95 -5.83
CA VAL A 36 0.48 6.13 -5.81
C VAL A 36 1.00 7.12 -6.85
N PRO A 37 0.12 7.79 -7.64
CA PRO A 37 0.58 8.79 -8.59
C PRO A 37 1.50 9.81 -7.92
N ALA A 38 2.69 10.02 -8.50
CA ALA A 38 3.70 10.92 -7.94
C ALA A 38 3.11 12.32 -7.65
N THR A 39 2.29 12.83 -8.57
CA THR A 39 1.59 14.11 -8.45
C THR A 39 0.68 14.19 -7.23
N VAL A 40 0.05 13.07 -6.82
CA VAL A 40 -0.78 13.02 -5.62
C VAL A 40 0.08 13.11 -4.37
N LEU A 41 1.17 12.33 -4.30
CA LEU A 41 2.10 12.33 -3.17
C LEU A 41 2.76 13.70 -2.98
N GLU A 42 3.23 14.29 -4.07
CA GLU A 42 3.86 15.63 -4.10
C GLU A 42 2.88 16.71 -3.65
N LYS A 43 1.62 16.66 -4.13
CA LYS A 43 0.56 17.60 -3.73
C LYS A 43 0.29 17.60 -2.23
N ILE A 44 0.40 16.44 -1.56
CA ILE A 44 0.23 16.32 -0.10
C ILE A 44 1.55 16.46 0.66
N GLY A 45 2.65 16.79 -0.03
CA GLY A 45 3.95 17.07 0.55
C GLY A 45 4.66 15.83 1.10
N ILE A 46 4.35 14.64 0.59
CA ILE A 46 5.16 13.45 0.89
C ILE A 46 6.49 13.61 0.16
N LYS A 47 7.58 13.49 0.90
CA LYS A 47 8.93 13.57 0.35
C LYS A 47 9.33 12.23 -0.23
N ARG A 48 10.14 12.28 -1.29
CA ARG A 48 10.90 11.12 -1.74
C ARG A 48 12.01 10.88 -0.73
N GLU A 49 12.18 9.64 -0.31
CA GLU A 49 13.36 9.20 0.40
C GLU A 49 14.53 9.11 -0.57
N ASN A 50 15.76 9.19 -0.06
CA ASN A 50 16.97 8.96 -0.86
C ASN A 50 17.18 7.45 -1.11
N LYS A 51 16.14 6.82 -1.68
CA LYS A 51 16.04 5.40 -1.95
C LYS A 51 15.26 5.21 -3.24
N ASP A 52 15.92 4.59 -4.20
CA ASP A 52 15.32 4.17 -5.46
C ASP A 52 15.29 2.64 -5.52
N LEU A 53 14.15 2.10 -5.93
CA LEU A 53 13.94 0.66 -6.07
C LEU A 53 13.79 0.28 -7.53
N ARG A 54 14.38 -0.85 -7.91
CA ARG A 54 14.22 -1.45 -9.24
C ARG A 54 13.06 -2.45 -9.21
N PHE A 55 12.22 -2.40 -10.24
CA PHE A 55 11.07 -3.27 -10.40
C PHE A 55 11.10 -3.93 -11.76
N VAL A 56 10.68 -5.20 -11.82
CA VAL A 56 10.41 -5.90 -13.08
C VAL A 56 8.91 -5.83 -13.34
N MET A 57 8.55 -5.19 -14.44
CA MET A 57 7.16 -5.04 -14.88
C MET A 57 6.64 -6.35 -15.49
N ALA A 58 5.32 -6.46 -15.63
CA ALA A 58 4.68 -7.66 -16.22
C ALA A 58 5.13 -7.95 -17.66
N ASN A 59 5.62 -6.95 -18.40
CA ASN A 59 6.20 -7.08 -19.73
C ASN A 59 7.72 -7.41 -19.71
N GLY A 60 8.30 -7.68 -18.53
CA GLY A 60 9.73 -7.94 -18.34
C GLY A 60 10.61 -6.69 -18.27
N GLN A 61 10.06 -5.50 -18.50
CA GLN A 61 10.82 -4.26 -18.46
C GLN A 61 11.30 -3.97 -17.03
N GLN A 62 12.57 -3.58 -16.89
CA GLN A 62 13.08 -3.05 -15.63
C GLN A 62 12.87 -1.54 -15.56
N ILE A 63 12.28 -1.07 -14.47
CA ILE A 63 12.09 0.35 -14.18
C ILE A 63 12.65 0.68 -12.79
N THR A 64 12.99 1.95 -12.58
CA THR A 64 13.42 2.48 -11.28
C THR A 64 12.41 3.52 -10.83
N ARG A 65 12.03 3.47 -9.54
CA ARG A 65 11.14 4.47 -8.93
C ARG A 65 11.62 4.84 -7.54
N SER A 66 11.47 6.12 -7.20
CA SER A 66 11.66 6.58 -5.82
C SER A 66 10.49 6.18 -4.95
N VAL A 67 10.75 6.15 -3.65
CA VAL A 67 9.79 5.79 -2.61
C VAL A 67 9.63 6.90 -1.59
N GLY A 68 8.56 6.83 -0.80
CA GLY A 68 8.28 7.72 0.33
C GLY A 68 7.43 6.99 1.37
N PHE A 69 7.12 7.65 2.48
CA PHE A 69 6.24 7.08 3.50
C PHE A 69 4.89 7.78 3.53
N ALA A 70 3.82 6.98 3.57
CA ALA A 70 2.46 7.49 3.63
C ALA A 70 1.64 6.74 4.68
N ILE A 71 0.66 7.41 5.28
CA ILE A 71 -0.45 6.73 5.93
C ILE A 71 -1.44 6.32 4.85
N ILE A 72 -1.73 5.03 4.76
CA ILE A 72 -2.72 4.46 3.85
C ILE A 72 -3.97 4.16 4.66
N ARG A 73 -5.11 4.71 4.25
CA ARG A 73 -6.39 4.51 4.95
C ARG A 73 -7.48 3.99 4.02
N LEU A 74 -8.08 2.89 4.45
CA LEU A 74 -9.27 2.28 3.86
C LEU A 74 -10.33 2.17 4.96
N ASP A 75 -11.35 3.04 4.89
CA ASP A 75 -12.38 3.15 5.92
C ASP A 75 -11.77 3.33 7.33
N LYS A 76 -12.06 2.43 8.27
CA LYS A 76 -11.49 2.43 9.63
C LYS A 76 -10.06 1.87 9.71
N PHE A 77 -9.60 1.16 8.69
CA PHE A 77 -8.29 0.51 8.68
C PHE A 77 -7.23 1.51 8.21
N PHE A 78 -6.08 1.53 8.89
CA PHE A 78 -4.94 2.31 8.42
C PHE A 78 -3.61 1.66 8.82
N THR A 79 -2.59 1.92 8.01
CA THR A 79 -1.19 1.57 8.28
C THR A 79 -0.27 2.67 7.75
N ILE A 80 0.99 2.66 8.16
CA ILE A 80 2.05 3.45 7.53
C ILE A 80 2.87 2.47 6.69
N ASP A 81 3.13 2.81 5.43
CA ASP A 81 3.90 1.96 4.53
C ASP A 81 4.78 2.80 3.60
N GLU A 82 5.77 2.13 3.00
CA GLU A 82 6.57 2.64 1.90
C GLU A 82 5.75 2.63 0.60
N VAL A 83 5.54 3.80 0.02
CA VAL A 83 4.81 4.01 -1.24
C VAL A 83 5.76 4.34 -2.38
N VAL A 84 5.48 3.77 -3.54
CA VAL A 84 6.19 4.06 -4.79
C VAL A 84 5.55 5.26 -5.47
N PHE A 85 6.39 6.20 -5.91
CA PHE A 85 5.96 7.34 -6.72
C PHE A 85 5.73 6.88 -8.17
N ALA A 86 4.48 6.54 -8.48
CA ALA A 86 4.07 6.06 -9.80
C ALA A 86 4.14 7.18 -10.84
N GLU A 87 4.80 6.90 -11.96
CA GLU A 87 4.94 7.81 -13.10
C GLU A 87 3.76 7.68 -14.08
N LYS A 88 3.71 8.56 -15.08
CA LYS A 88 2.67 8.51 -16.12
C LYS A 88 2.75 7.17 -16.88
N GLY A 89 1.67 6.40 -16.82
CA GLY A 89 1.57 5.07 -17.45
C GLY A 89 1.68 3.92 -16.45
N ASP A 90 2.21 4.18 -15.25
CA ASP A 90 2.18 3.21 -14.16
C ASP A 90 0.75 3.08 -13.61
N LEU A 91 0.44 1.90 -13.07
CA LEU A 91 -0.83 1.67 -12.38
C LEU A 91 -0.78 2.23 -10.96
N SER A 92 -1.94 2.68 -10.46
CA SER A 92 -2.13 2.92 -9.02
C SER A 92 -2.49 1.61 -8.33
N LEU A 93 -1.63 1.12 -7.46
CA LEU A 93 -1.71 -0.23 -6.88
C LEU A 93 -1.75 -0.18 -5.36
N LEU A 94 -2.51 -1.10 -4.78
CA LEU A 94 -2.46 -1.46 -3.37
C LEU A 94 -1.81 -2.84 -3.28
N GLY A 95 -0.57 -2.87 -2.79
CA GLY A 95 0.27 -4.07 -2.75
C GLY A 95 0.02 -4.95 -1.53
N ALA A 96 0.65 -6.13 -1.54
CA ALA A 96 0.53 -7.15 -0.49
C ALA A 96 0.93 -6.63 0.90
N ARG A 97 2.08 -5.95 1.02
CA ARG A 97 2.58 -5.46 2.32
C ARG A 97 1.63 -4.49 3.01
N MET A 98 0.99 -3.63 2.24
CA MET A 98 0.00 -2.70 2.77
C MET A 98 -1.26 -3.46 3.23
N LEU A 99 -1.72 -4.47 2.48
CA LEU A 99 -2.87 -5.29 2.89
C LEU A 99 -2.57 -6.04 4.20
N GLU A 100 -1.36 -6.57 4.34
CA GLU A 100 -0.88 -7.19 5.58
C GLU A 100 -0.88 -6.19 6.74
N GLY A 101 -0.32 -4.99 6.53
CA GLY A 101 -0.32 -3.92 7.53
C GLY A 101 -1.72 -3.44 7.93
N LEU A 102 -2.69 -3.52 7.03
CA LEU A 102 -4.11 -3.24 7.33
C LEU A 102 -4.86 -4.43 7.95
N ASN A 103 -4.24 -5.61 8.02
CA ASN A 103 -4.89 -6.87 8.37
C ASN A 103 -6.13 -7.16 7.50
N LEU A 104 -6.00 -6.92 6.20
CA LEU A 104 -7.05 -7.13 5.20
C LEU A 104 -6.65 -8.22 4.20
N THR A 105 -7.65 -8.94 3.70
CA THR A 105 -7.51 -9.91 2.61
C THR A 105 -8.63 -9.74 1.59
N ILE A 106 -8.47 -10.37 0.42
CA ILE A 106 -9.44 -10.31 -0.67
C ILE A 106 -10.47 -11.43 -0.51
N ASP A 107 -11.74 -11.06 -0.36
CA ASP A 107 -12.86 -11.97 -0.63
C ASP A 107 -13.11 -11.96 -2.15
N ALA A 108 -12.53 -12.94 -2.85
CA ALA A 108 -12.60 -13.03 -4.30
C ALA A 108 -14.01 -13.30 -4.84
N ARG A 109 -14.87 -13.96 -4.03
CA ARG A 109 -16.26 -14.27 -4.39
C ARG A 109 -17.12 -13.01 -4.30
N ARG A 110 -16.97 -12.22 -3.24
CA ARG A 110 -17.72 -10.97 -3.03
C ARG A 110 -17.07 -9.76 -3.70
N LYS A 111 -15.83 -9.90 -4.20
CA LYS A 111 -15.02 -8.82 -4.77
C LYS A 111 -14.88 -7.64 -3.81
N LYS A 112 -14.45 -7.93 -2.58
CA LYS A 112 -14.28 -6.94 -1.51
C LYS A 112 -13.05 -7.24 -0.66
N LEU A 113 -12.55 -6.22 0.03
CA LEU A 113 -11.61 -6.40 1.12
C LEU A 113 -12.37 -6.75 2.39
N VAL A 114 -11.87 -7.74 3.14
CA VAL A 114 -12.41 -8.19 4.42
C VAL A 114 -11.27 -8.32 5.42
N THR A 115 -11.58 -8.32 6.72
CA THR A 115 -10.58 -8.56 7.77
C THR A 115 -9.98 -9.95 7.63
N ALA A 116 -8.65 -10.07 7.73
CA ALA A 116 -7.96 -11.36 7.64
C ALA A 116 -8.10 -12.21 8.92
N GLY A 117 -8.59 -11.63 10.03
CA GLY A 117 -8.84 -12.32 11.29
C GLY A 117 -7.89 -11.89 12.40
N PRO A 118 -7.89 -12.57 13.55
CA PRO A 118 -6.95 -12.30 14.64
C PRO A 118 -5.50 -12.50 14.21
N LEU A 119 -4.62 -11.58 14.61
CA LEU A 119 -3.17 -11.73 14.41
C LEU A 119 -2.59 -12.61 15.52
N SER A 120 -1.71 -13.53 15.13
CA SER A 120 -0.98 -14.37 16.09
C SER A 120 0.02 -13.54 16.89
N ALA A 121 -0.01 -13.69 18.21
CA ALA A 121 1.02 -13.18 19.11
C ALA A 121 1.76 -14.37 19.75
N ALA A 122 3.08 -14.28 19.83
CA ALA A 122 3.87 -15.28 20.54
C ALA A 122 3.53 -15.23 22.04
N ALA A 123 3.25 -16.38 22.65
CA ALA A 123 3.20 -16.54 24.10
C ALA A 123 4.46 -17.29 24.54
N MET A 124 5.18 -16.79 25.54
CA MET A 124 6.20 -17.58 26.21
C MET A 124 5.53 -18.78 26.88
N ARG A 125 5.98 -19.99 26.56
CA ARG A 125 5.74 -21.14 27.43
C ARG A 125 6.70 -21.01 28.62
N THR A 126 6.18 -20.84 29.82
CA THR A 126 6.97 -20.99 31.04
C THR A 126 7.46 -22.44 31.09
N PHE A 127 8.75 -22.66 30.84
CA PHE A 127 9.38 -23.94 31.16
C PHE A 127 9.52 -24.01 32.67
N THR A 128 8.62 -24.73 33.34
CA THR A 128 8.91 -25.27 34.67
C THR A 128 9.92 -26.40 34.49
N GLY A 129 11.16 -26.15 34.93
CA GLY A 129 12.20 -27.17 35.07
C GLY A 129 11.91 -28.14 36.21
#